data_AF-L0K107-F1
#
_entry.id   AF-L0K107-F1
#
_cell.length_a   1.000
_cell.length_b   1.000
_cell.length_c   1.000
_cell.angle_alpha   90.00
_cell.angle_beta   90.00
_cell.angle_gamma   90.00
#
_symmetry.space_group_name_H-M   'P 1'
#
loop_
_entity.id
_entity.type
_entity.pdbx_description
1 polymer ?
#
loop_
_entity_poly.entity_id
_entity_poly.type
_entity_poly.pdbx_seq_one_letter_code
_entity_poly.pdbx_strand_id
1 'polypeptide(L)'
;MDEADLREYIERSQSLLEDSPQMGEENTKVKIIQPLIELLGWEVYSSEVDLEYPMQIGQGSARADYALQVEGAPVVFIEAKGSDSSLSDTDRSQLSSYMRQKGVDWGLLTNGKRFEVLKRRSDSDRPEEVSLGKFDLGELDENWSVVRLLSKDLVQSGEADTIAQRIEARKQAVRVLQGDKEAVSEQVAEVIVGEVGETLAQEIDAESKEFVDNLIDSLGTDREADVHLTGTATEEPVPEPENPANESEEEEYVITLYEDRNLVQTFTGESQADVMGDVVDLLIQEFGLLDEFESFPYVPGEKNAILNSEPRHPSGEEMRLYRELSDGYYLYVALNQVSKKRYVERFSGWCGLDVEFEGEWVEPN
;
A
#
# COMPACT_ATOMS: atom_id res chain seq x y z
N MET A 1 8.34 10.40 1.90
CA MET A 1 9.75 10.08 1.62
C MET A 1 10.16 10.92 0.43
N ASP A 2 11.34 11.53 0.46
CA ASP A 2 11.80 12.39 -0.64
C ASP A 2 12.38 11.53 -1.77
N GLU A 3 11.98 11.80 -3.01
CA GLU A 3 12.55 11.19 -4.22
C GLU A 3 14.07 11.45 -4.29
N ALA A 4 14.54 12.56 -3.71
CA ALA A 4 15.96 12.87 -3.57
C ALA A 4 16.70 11.86 -2.68
N ASP A 5 16.10 11.42 -1.56
CA ASP A 5 16.73 10.46 -0.64
C ASP A 5 16.93 9.09 -1.31
N LEU A 6 15.96 8.65 -2.12
CA LEU A 6 16.05 7.41 -2.88
C LEU A 6 17.16 7.49 -3.93
N ARG A 7 17.24 8.59 -4.69
CA ARG A 7 18.30 8.80 -5.68
C ARG A 7 19.68 8.81 -5.02
N GLU A 8 19.84 9.52 -3.92
CA GLU A 8 21.10 9.55 -3.16
C GLU A 8 21.48 8.15 -2.66
N TYR A 9 20.51 7.40 -2.12
CA TYR A 9 20.72 6.02 -1.70
C TYR A 9 21.21 5.14 -2.86
N ILE A 10 20.58 5.23 -4.04
CA ILE A 10 20.95 4.44 -5.23
C ILE A 10 22.37 4.80 -5.68
N GLU A 11 22.65 6.07 -5.89
CA GLU A 11 23.96 6.55 -6.38
C GLU A 11 25.10 6.14 -5.44
N ARG A 12 24.92 6.38 -4.13
CA ARG A 12 25.91 6.01 -3.11
C ARG A 12 26.12 4.49 -3.08
N SER A 13 25.04 3.72 -3.13
CA SER A 13 25.10 2.26 -3.08
C SER A 13 25.79 1.68 -4.31
N GLN A 14 25.50 2.21 -5.50
CA GLN A 14 26.17 1.84 -6.75
C GLN A 14 27.67 2.12 -6.68
N SER A 15 28.07 3.34 -6.29
CA SER A 15 29.48 3.70 -6.13
C SER A 15 30.22 2.77 -5.15
N LEU A 16 29.59 2.44 -4.01
CA LEU A 16 30.19 1.51 -3.04
C LEU A 16 30.36 0.09 -3.60
N LEU A 17 29.41 -0.39 -4.39
CA LEU A 17 29.46 -1.72 -5.01
C LEU A 17 30.46 -1.77 -6.16
N GLU A 18 30.70 -0.66 -6.87
CA GLU A 18 31.74 -0.52 -7.88
C GLU A 18 33.14 -0.48 -7.26
N ASP A 19 33.32 0.30 -6.20
CA ASP A 19 34.60 0.43 -5.49
C ASP A 19 34.98 -0.84 -4.71
N SER A 20 33.98 -1.60 -4.26
CA SER A 20 34.16 -2.81 -3.46
C SER A 20 33.22 -3.95 -3.90
N PRO A 21 33.42 -4.52 -5.10
CA PRO A 21 32.50 -5.52 -5.66
C PRO A 21 32.50 -6.85 -4.90
N GLN A 22 33.57 -7.10 -4.13
CA GLN A 22 33.80 -8.31 -3.32
C GLN A 22 33.40 -8.11 -1.84
N MET A 23 32.49 -7.17 -1.55
CA MET A 23 32.10 -6.84 -0.19
C MET A 23 31.35 -8.00 0.45
N GLY A 24 31.90 -8.54 1.54
CA GLY A 24 31.26 -9.61 2.30
C GLY A 24 30.02 -9.16 3.06
N GLU A 25 29.25 -10.14 3.53
CA GLU A 25 27.91 -9.99 4.11
C GLU A 25 27.80 -8.90 5.19
N GLU A 26 28.68 -8.90 6.18
CA GLU A 26 28.67 -7.91 7.28
C GLU A 26 28.81 -6.47 6.79
N ASN A 27 29.65 -6.25 5.77
CA ASN A 27 29.80 -4.91 5.19
C ASN A 27 28.59 -4.55 4.31
N THR A 28 28.03 -5.49 3.58
CA THR A 28 26.80 -5.27 2.78
C THR A 28 25.63 -4.91 3.69
N LYS A 29 25.48 -5.62 4.82
CA LYS A 29 24.51 -5.34 5.89
C LYS A 29 24.59 -3.90 6.36
N VAL A 30 25.78 -3.44 6.77
CA VAL A 30 25.97 -2.09 7.32
C VAL A 30 25.91 -0.99 6.26
N LYS A 31 26.54 -1.18 5.10
CA LYS A 31 26.74 -0.09 4.14
C LYS A 31 25.60 0.09 3.14
N ILE A 32 24.82 -0.95 2.90
CA ILE A 32 23.76 -0.94 1.88
C ILE A 32 22.40 -1.20 2.54
N ILE A 33 22.28 -2.28 3.33
CA ILE A 33 20.96 -2.71 3.83
C ILE A 33 20.46 -1.84 4.98
N GLN A 34 21.29 -1.48 5.96
CA GLN A 34 20.88 -0.58 7.04
C GLN A 34 20.37 0.77 6.52
N PRO A 35 21.07 1.45 5.59
CA PRO A 35 20.53 2.66 5.01
C PRO A 35 19.21 2.48 4.24
N LEU A 36 18.98 1.31 3.63
CA LEU A 36 17.68 1.00 3.01
C LEU A 36 16.58 0.87 4.07
N ILE A 37 16.89 0.23 5.21
CA ILE A 37 15.96 0.10 6.35
C ILE A 37 15.61 1.49 6.90
N GLU A 38 16.61 2.36 7.06
CA GLU A 38 16.40 3.76 7.47
C GLU A 38 15.57 4.52 6.43
N LEU A 39 15.87 4.35 5.14
CA LEU A 39 15.10 4.95 4.04
C LEU A 39 13.63 4.52 4.11
N LEU A 40 13.35 3.25 4.42
CA LEU A 40 12.01 2.70 4.62
C LEU A 40 11.31 3.19 5.91
N GLY A 41 11.95 4.07 6.68
CA GLY A 41 11.37 4.74 7.85
C GLY A 41 11.50 3.95 9.16
N TRP A 42 12.39 2.95 9.21
CA TRP A 42 12.62 2.16 10.41
C TRP A 42 13.83 2.67 11.20
N GLU A 43 13.69 2.73 12.53
CA GLU A 43 14.75 3.21 13.40
C GLU A 43 15.68 2.05 13.84
N VAL A 44 16.83 1.91 13.17
CA VAL A 44 17.80 0.80 13.40
C VAL A 44 18.33 0.72 14.84
N TYR A 45 18.43 1.85 15.53
CA TYR A 45 18.96 1.92 16.90
C TYR A 45 17.89 1.79 17.99
N SER A 46 16.65 1.53 17.59
CA SER A 46 15.50 1.34 18.50
C SER A 46 15.13 -0.14 18.61
N SER A 47 14.06 -0.43 19.36
CA SER A 47 13.46 -1.78 19.39
C SER A 47 12.70 -2.15 18.11
N GLU A 48 12.59 -1.24 17.14
CA GLU A 48 11.92 -1.52 15.87
C GLU A 48 12.74 -2.42 14.95
N VAL A 49 14.04 -2.56 15.19
CA VAL A 49 14.94 -3.36 14.36
C VAL A 49 15.78 -4.27 15.25
N ASP A 50 15.48 -5.57 15.20
CA ASP A 50 16.30 -6.59 15.83
C ASP A 50 17.28 -7.18 14.82
N LEU A 51 18.58 -7.05 15.09
CA LEU A 51 19.63 -7.74 14.36
C LEU A 51 19.72 -9.19 14.83
N GLU A 52 20.02 -10.12 13.91
CA GLU A 52 20.26 -11.53 14.26
C GLU A 52 19.08 -12.17 15.03
N TYR A 53 17.85 -11.82 14.63
CA TYR A 53 16.62 -12.16 15.35
C TYR A 53 16.47 -13.69 15.50
N PRO A 54 16.46 -14.22 16.74
CA PRO A 54 16.52 -15.66 16.97
C PRO A 54 15.18 -16.35 16.73
N MET A 55 15.25 -17.51 16.07
CA MET A 55 14.11 -18.38 15.79
C MET A 55 14.42 -19.82 16.19
N GLN A 56 13.42 -20.48 16.77
CA GLN A 56 13.51 -21.88 17.16
C GLN A 56 12.90 -22.74 16.04
N ILE A 57 13.71 -23.45 15.26
CA ILE A 57 13.27 -24.29 14.14
C ILE A 57 13.35 -25.77 14.53
N GLY A 58 12.22 -26.34 14.96
CA GLY A 58 12.19 -27.70 15.50
C GLY A 58 13.15 -27.83 16.68
N GLN A 59 14.17 -28.68 16.55
CA GLN A 59 15.24 -28.83 17.56
C GLN A 59 16.45 -27.91 17.36
N GLY A 60 16.53 -27.18 16.24
CA GLY A 60 17.62 -26.24 15.93
C GLY A 60 17.26 -24.78 16.22
N SER A 61 18.27 -23.92 16.15
CA SER A 61 18.12 -22.46 16.18
C SER A 61 18.55 -21.88 14.84
N ALA A 62 17.78 -20.91 14.34
CA ALA A 62 18.11 -20.11 13.18
C ALA A 62 18.01 -18.63 13.52
N ARG A 63 18.48 -17.76 12.63
CA ARG A 63 18.42 -16.31 12.81
C ARG A 63 18.10 -15.62 11.50
N ALA A 64 17.23 -14.62 11.55
CA ALA A 64 17.07 -13.67 10.46
C ALA A 64 18.05 -12.52 10.68
N ASP A 65 18.61 -11.96 9.61
CA ASP A 65 19.61 -10.89 9.74
C ASP A 65 19.01 -9.61 10.31
N TYR A 66 17.80 -9.27 9.85
CA TYR A 66 16.98 -8.22 10.43
C TYR A 66 15.54 -8.70 10.60
N ALA A 67 14.96 -8.35 11.74
CA ALA A 67 13.52 -8.36 11.95
C ALA A 67 13.04 -6.94 12.21
N LEU A 68 12.19 -6.42 11.32
CA LEU A 68 11.53 -5.13 11.50
C LEU A 68 10.23 -5.35 12.26
N GLN A 69 10.05 -4.59 13.33
CA GLN A 69 9.03 -4.85 14.35
C GLN A 69 8.09 -3.67 14.51
N VAL A 70 6.80 -3.96 14.50
CA VAL A 70 5.76 -3.03 14.95
C VAL A 70 5.27 -3.52 16.29
N GLU A 71 5.37 -2.66 17.32
CA GLU A 71 4.92 -2.98 18.68
C GLU A 71 5.58 -4.25 19.26
N GLY A 72 6.85 -4.49 18.91
CA GLY A 72 7.62 -5.65 19.36
C GLY A 72 7.27 -6.98 18.65
N ALA A 73 6.36 -6.96 17.67
CA ALA A 73 6.05 -8.11 16.83
C ALA A 73 6.75 -7.98 15.46
N PRO A 74 7.49 -9.00 14.99
CA PRO A 74 8.13 -8.95 13.68
C PRO A 74 7.07 -8.94 12.57
N VAL A 75 7.20 -8.00 11.64
CA VAL A 75 6.31 -7.84 10.48
C VAL A 75 7.04 -7.92 9.14
N VAL A 76 8.34 -7.66 9.13
CA VAL A 76 9.23 -7.87 7.97
C VAL A 76 10.46 -8.65 8.42
N PHE A 77 10.87 -9.66 7.64
CA PHE A 77 12.19 -10.25 7.75
C PHE A 77 13.08 -9.85 6.57
N ILE A 78 14.34 -9.57 6.85
CA ILE A 78 15.36 -9.34 5.83
C ILE A 78 16.45 -10.39 5.98
N GLU A 79 16.74 -11.09 4.89
CA GLU A 79 17.87 -12.00 4.74
C GLU A 79 18.89 -11.36 3.79
N ALA A 80 20.10 -11.18 4.28
CA ALA A 80 21.20 -10.53 3.62
C ALA A 80 22.24 -11.55 3.13
N LYS A 81 22.95 -11.19 2.06
CA LYS A 81 24.15 -11.87 1.59
C LYS A 81 25.23 -10.85 1.24
N GLY A 82 26.48 -11.30 1.14
CA GLY A 82 27.57 -10.48 0.61
C GLY A 82 27.33 -10.11 -0.85
N SER A 83 27.78 -8.92 -1.27
CA SER A 83 27.63 -8.46 -2.66
C SER A 83 28.42 -9.31 -3.66
N ASP A 84 29.35 -10.11 -3.17
CA ASP A 84 30.14 -11.10 -3.89
C ASP A 84 29.40 -12.44 -4.13
N SER A 85 28.25 -12.61 -3.48
CA SER A 85 27.47 -13.84 -3.45
C SER A 85 26.17 -13.69 -4.26
N SER A 86 25.82 -14.70 -5.05
CA SER A 86 24.53 -14.72 -5.75
C SER A 86 23.41 -15.18 -4.82
N LEU A 87 22.23 -14.57 -4.95
CA LEU A 87 21.01 -15.06 -4.29
C LEU A 87 20.58 -16.40 -4.90
N SER A 88 20.33 -17.39 -4.05
CA SER A 88 19.93 -18.75 -4.46
C SER A 88 18.52 -19.11 -4.01
N ASP A 89 17.93 -20.15 -4.62
CA ASP A 89 16.66 -20.72 -4.15
C ASP A 89 16.74 -21.27 -2.73
N THR A 90 17.94 -21.61 -2.25
CA THR A 90 18.16 -22.04 -0.86
C THR A 90 17.96 -20.87 0.09
N ASP A 91 18.52 -19.70 -0.24
CA ASP A 91 18.34 -18.48 0.56
C ASP A 91 16.88 -18.04 0.58
N ARG A 92 16.21 -18.10 -0.59
CA ARG A 92 14.77 -17.84 -0.70
C ARG A 92 13.95 -18.79 0.16
N SER A 93 14.27 -20.08 0.11
CA SER A 93 13.58 -21.12 0.90
C SER A 93 13.79 -20.93 2.40
N GLN A 94 14.99 -20.48 2.80
CA GLN A 94 15.32 -20.15 4.19
C GLN A 94 14.45 -18.99 4.69
N LEU A 95 14.45 -17.84 4.00
CA LEU A 95 13.62 -16.68 4.35
C LEU A 95 12.14 -17.05 4.41
N SER A 96 11.64 -17.79 3.41
CA SER A 96 10.26 -18.26 3.37
C SER A 96 9.92 -19.15 4.58
N SER A 97 10.85 -20.01 5.01
CA SER A 97 10.65 -20.84 6.19
C SER A 97 10.54 -20.02 7.46
N TYR A 98 11.33 -18.95 7.59
CA TYR A 98 11.30 -18.04 8.73
C TYR A 98 9.95 -17.32 8.79
N MET A 99 9.52 -16.76 7.65
CA MET A 99 8.23 -16.10 7.50
C MET A 99 7.07 -16.97 7.95
N ARG A 100 6.96 -18.21 7.42
CA ARG A 100 5.88 -19.14 7.81
C ARG A 100 5.88 -19.47 9.29
N GLN A 101 7.06 -19.71 9.85
CA GLN A 101 7.15 -20.17 11.22
C GLN A 101 6.72 -19.10 12.22
N LYS A 102 7.05 -17.84 11.93
CA LYS A 102 6.74 -16.70 12.81
C LYS A 102 5.47 -15.97 12.40
N GLY A 103 4.80 -16.40 11.32
CA GLY A 103 3.62 -15.72 10.80
C GLY A 103 3.93 -14.33 10.24
N VAL A 104 5.17 -14.10 9.81
CA VAL A 104 5.61 -12.81 9.28
C VAL A 104 5.18 -12.69 7.82
N ASP A 105 4.58 -11.55 7.50
CA ASP A 105 3.89 -11.35 6.23
C ASP A 105 4.82 -10.91 5.10
N TRP A 106 5.88 -10.17 5.43
CA TRP A 106 6.75 -9.54 4.45
C TRP A 106 8.19 -10.03 4.57
N GLY A 107 8.85 -10.17 3.42
CA GLY A 107 10.23 -10.63 3.35
C GLY A 107 11.05 -9.87 2.30
N LEU A 108 12.31 -9.61 2.60
CA LEU A 108 13.30 -9.12 1.63
C LEU A 108 14.52 -10.05 1.62
N LEU A 109 14.85 -10.58 0.44
CA LEU A 109 16.11 -11.25 0.20
C LEU A 109 17.00 -10.34 -0.66
N THR A 110 18.20 -10.00 -0.18
CA THR A 110 19.08 -9.08 -0.91
C THR A 110 20.58 -9.32 -0.66
N ASN A 111 21.39 -9.00 -1.65
CA ASN A 111 22.85 -8.90 -1.53
C ASN A 111 23.36 -7.47 -1.83
N GLY A 112 22.45 -6.48 -1.78
CA GLY A 112 22.70 -5.08 -2.14
C GLY A 112 22.73 -4.80 -3.66
N LYS A 113 22.99 -5.81 -4.50
CA LYS A 113 22.91 -5.69 -5.97
C LYS A 113 21.55 -6.10 -6.51
N ARG A 114 20.93 -7.09 -5.88
CA ARG A 114 19.63 -7.65 -6.24
C ARG A 114 18.69 -7.62 -5.06
N PHE A 115 17.41 -7.43 -5.34
CA PHE A 115 16.34 -7.38 -4.36
C PHE A 115 15.23 -8.35 -4.78
N GLU A 116 14.76 -9.17 -3.85
CA GLU A 116 13.56 -9.98 -4.02
C GLU A 116 12.61 -9.72 -2.86
N VAL A 117 11.45 -9.13 -3.16
CA VAL A 117 10.39 -8.89 -2.17
C VAL A 117 9.41 -10.05 -2.18
N LEU A 118 9.13 -10.60 -1.00
CA LEU A 118 8.25 -11.73 -0.77
C LEU A 118 7.05 -11.32 0.08
N LYS A 119 5.87 -11.85 -0.27
CA LYS A 119 4.64 -11.75 0.52
C LYS A 119 4.12 -13.13 0.85
N ARG A 120 3.85 -13.38 2.13
CA ARG A 120 3.17 -14.58 2.62
C ARG A 120 1.67 -14.49 2.32
N ARG A 121 1.12 -15.52 1.70
CA ARG A 121 -0.34 -15.70 1.57
C ARG A 121 -0.89 -16.38 2.83
N SER A 122 -1.97 -15.80 3.36
CA SER A 122 -2.67 -16.26 4.57
C SER A 122 -3.96 -17.03 4.25
N ASP A 123 -4.37 -17.05 2.98
CA ASP A 123 -5.66 -17.54 2.47
C ASP A 123 -5.61 -18.97 1.87
N SER A 124 -4.44 -19.61 1.88
CA SER A 124 -4.27 -20.98 1.36
C SER A 124 -4.06 -22.01 2.47
N ASP A 125 -4.66 -23.21 2.31
CA ASP A 125 -4.47 -24.39 3.19
C ASP A 125 -2.99 -24.79 3.39
N ARG A 126 -2.10 -24.27 2.53
CA ARG A 126 -0.65 -24.30 2.69
C ARG A 126 -0.14 -22.87 2.47
N PRO A 127 0.43 -22.19 3.47
CA PRO A 127 0.98 -20.85 3.26
C PRO A 127 2.08 -20.91 2.19
N GLU A 128 1.86 -20.20 1.08
CA GLU A 128 2.80 -20.04 -0.02
C GLU A 128 3.29 -18.59 -0.05
N GLU A 129 4.57 -18.37 -0.34
CA GLU A 129 5.16 -17.03 -0.50
C GLU A 129 5.29 -16.70 -1.98
N VAL A 130 4.67 -15.59 -2.36
CA VAL A 130 4.74 -15.05 -3.71
C VAL A 130 5.87 -14.03 -3.78
N SER A 131 6.63 -14.09 -4.87
CA SER A 131 7.59 -13.03 -5.20
C SER A 131 6.83 -11.87 -5.82
N LEU A 132 6.83 -10.72 -5.14
CA LEU A 132 6.24 -9.49 -5.63
C LEU A 132 7.15 -8.75 -6.60
N GLY A 133 8.45 -9.05 -6.63
CA GLY A 133 9.39 -8.45 -7.57
C GLY A 133 10.80 -9.00 -7.39
N LYS A 134 11.57 -9.01 -8.48
CA LYS A 134 13.01 -9.31 -8.52
C LYS A 134 13.67 -8.31 -9.47
N PHE A 135 14.58 -7.50 -8.97
CA PHE A 135 15.22 -6.44 -9.75
C PHE A 135 16.64 -6.16 -9.22
N ASP A 136 17.45 -5.56 -10.08
CA ASP A 136 18.78 -5.07 -9.73
C ASP A 136 18.70 -3.68 -9.08
N LEU A 137 19.76 -3.27 -8.38
CA LEU A 137 19.86 -1.94 -7.76
C LEU A 137 19.68 -0.80 -8.78
N GLY A 138 20.10 -1.01 -10.02
CA GLY A 138 19.94 -0.03 -11.10
C GLY A 138 18.50 0.16 -11.57
N GLU A 139 17.58 -0.72 -11.17
CA GLU A 139 16.15 -0.68 -11.49
C GLU A 139 15.31 -0.36 -10.24
N LEU A 140 15.97 0.02 -9.13
CA LEU A 140 15.31 0.20 -7.83
C LEU A 140 14.35 1.39 -7.85
N ASP A 141 14.63 2.43 -8.63
CA ASP A 141 13.75 3.58 -8.83
C ASP A 141 12.44 3.16 -9.54
N GLU A 142 12.56 2.40 -10.63
CA GLU A 142 11.41 1.89 -11.39
C GLU A 142 10.56 0.89 -10.57
N ASN A 143 11.19 0.18 -9.64
CA ASN A 143 10.57 -0.85 -8.81
C ASN A 143 10.39 -0.40 -7.35
N TRP A 144 10.53 0.90 -7.07
CA TRP A 144 10.52 1.41 -5.71
C TRP A 144 9.22 1.08 -4.98
N SER A 145 8.10 1.16 -5.70
CA SER A 145 6.77 0.80 -5.21
C SER A 145 6.69 -0.59 -4.56
N VAL A 146 7.46 -1.55 -5.07
CA VAL A 146 7.52 -2.92 -4.53
C VAL A 146 8.35 -2.98 -3.25
N VAL A 147 9.49 -2.31 -3.19
CA VAL A 147 10.33 -2.24 -1.97
C VAL A 147 9.64 -1.44 -0.87
N ARG A 148 8.94 -0.38 -1.26
CA ARG A 148 8.20 0.51 -0.38
C ARG A 148 7.12 -0.23 0.40
N LEU A 149 6.59 -1.36 -0.09
CA LEU A 149 5.67 -2.21 0.69
C LEU A 149 6.22 -2.63 2.06
N LEU A 150 7.54 -2.59 2.23
CA LEU A 150 8.25 -2.90 3.47
C LEU A 150 8.41 -1.69 4.40
N SER A 151 7.92 -0.50 4.01
CA SER A 151 8.05 0.72 4.79
C SER A 151 7.17 0.68 6.03
N LYS A 152 7.67 1.31 7.11
CA LYS A 152 7.00 1.30 8.41
C LYS A 152 5.56 1.80 8.33
N ASP A 153 5.34 2.90 7.61
CA ASP A 153 4.03 3.53 7.44
C ASP A 153 3.03 2.61 6.73
N LEU A 154 3.41 1.98 5.61
CA LEU A 154 2.53 1.11 4.84
C LEU A 154 2.24 -0.22 5.53
N VAL A 155 3.22 -0.78 6.24
CA VAL A 155 3.04 -2.01 7.01
C VAL A 155 2.20 -1.75 8.27
N GLN A 156 2.37 -0.60 8.94
CA GLN A 156 1.57 -0.24 10.12
C GLN A 156 0.12 0.08 9.76
N SER A 157 -0.13 0.73 8.61
CA SER A 157 -1.49 1.08 8.16
C SER A 157 -2.25 -0.08 7.52
N GLY A 158 -1.55 -1.16 7.13
CA GLY A 158 -2.11 -2.26 6.34
C GLY A 158 -2.31 -1.94 4.85
N GLU A 159 -1.88 -0.75 4.41
CA GLU A 159 -1.94 -0.37 2.99
C GLU A 159 -1.03 -1.23 2.12
N ALA A 160 0.09 -1.72 2.68
CA ALA A 160 1.00 -2.64 2.00
C ALA A 160 0.26 -3.86 1.41
N ASP A 161 -0.70 -4.43 2.15
CA ASP A 161 -1.49 -5.58 1.68
C ASP A 161 -2.35 -5.24 0.46
N THR A 162 -2.99 -4.06 0.48
CA THR A 162 -3.84 -3.61 -0.62
C THR A 162 -3.03 -3.36 -1.89
N ILE A 163 -1.85 -2.73 -1.73
CA ILE A 163 -0.96 -2.45 -2.86
C ILE A 163 -0.38 -3.77 -3.40
N ALA A 164 0.03 -4.71 -2.55
CA ALA A 164 0.49 -6.02 -3.00
C ALA A 164 -0.57 -6.80 -3.77
N GLN A 165 -1.83 -6.79 -3.32
CA GLN A 165 -2.94 -7.42 -4.06
C GLN A 165 -3.09 -6.84 -5.46
N ARG A 166 -2.96 -5.51 -5.61
CA ARG A 166 -3.00 -4.84 -6.92
C ARG A 166 -1.82 -5.24 -7.80
N ILE A 167 -0.61 -5.29 -7.24
CA ILE A 167 0.60 -5.75 -7.95
C ILE A 167 0.43 -7.19 -8.43
N GLU A 168 -0.05 -8.09 -7.56
CA GLU A 168 -0.29 -9.49 -7.93
C GLU A 168 -1.36 -9.63 -9.02
N ALA A 169 -2.45 -8.86 -8.94
CA ALA A 169 -3.50 -8.84 -9.95
C ALA A 169 -2.97 -8.38 -11.31
N ARG A 170 -2.14 -7.32 -11.34
CA ARG A 170 -1.49 -6.83 -12.56
C ARG A 170 -0.55 -7.89 -13.15
N LYS A 171 0.31 -8.50 -12.34
CA LYS A 171 1.21 -9.57 -12.79
C LYS A 171 0.46 -10.78 -13.35
N GLN A 172 -0.66 -11.14 -12.74
CA GLN A 172 -1.50 -12.21 -13.24
C GLN A 172 -2.17 -11.82 -14.57
N ALA A 173 -2.67 -10.59 -14.71
CA ALA A 173 -3.22 -10.09 -15.97
C ALA A 173 -2.17 -10.09 -17.09
N VAL A 174 -0.98 -9.56 -16.83
CA VAL A 174 0.16 -9.58 -17.78
C VAL A 174 0.48 -11.01 -18.21
N ARG A 175 0.59 -11.96 -17.27
CA ARG A 175 0.86 -13.37 -17.57
C ARG A 175 -0.21 -13.98 -18.48
N VAL A 176 -1.49 -13.72 -18.20
CA VAL A 176 -2.61 -14.24 -19.00
C VAL A 176 -2.58 -13.62 -20.40
N LEU A 177 -2.45 -12.30 -20.50
CA LEU A 177 -2.40 -11.58 -21.78
C LEU A 177 -1.20 -11.99 -22.64
N GLN A 178 -0.03 -12.21 -22.03
CA GLN A 178 1.14 -12.72 -22.75
C GLN A 178 0.95 -14.17 -23.23
N GLY A 179 0.25 -15.00 -22.45
CA GLY A 179 -0.02 -16.41 -22.80
C GLY A 179 -1.00 -16.56 -23.96
N ASP A 180 -2.00 -15.67 -24.03
CA ASP A 180 -3.09 -15.72 -25.00
C ASP A 180 -3.07 -14.53 -25.98
N LYS A 181 -1.90 -13.90 -26.19
CA LYS A 181 -1.76 -12.65 -26.94
C LYS A 181 -2.42 -12.69 -28.32
N GLU A 182 -2.12 -13.72 -29.12
CA GLU A 182 -2.70 -13.87 -30.45
C GLU A 182 -4.22 -13.98 -30.41
N ALA A 183 -4.76 -14.78 -29.48
CA ALA A 183 -6.20 -15.01 -29.36
C ALA A 183 -6.95 -13.77 -28.87
N VAL A 184 -6.36 -13.02 -27.93
CA VAL A 184 -6.93 -11.75 -27.44
C VAL A 184 -6.89 -10.70 -28.55
N SER A 185 -5.78 -10.61 -29.30
CA SER A 185 -5.65 -9.65 -30.40
C SER A 185 -6.65 -9.92 -31.53
N GLU A 186 -6.88 -11.20 -31.86
CA GLU A 186 -7.88 -11.61 -32.86
C GLU A 186 -9.30 -11.25 -32.42
N GLN A 187 -9.65 -11.48 -31.14
CA GLN A 187 -10.96 -11.09 -30.59
C GLN A 187 -11.17 -9.57 -30.61
N VAL A 188 -10.15 -8.78 -30.26
CA VAL A 188 -10.21 -7.31 -30.33
C VAL A 188 -10.42 -6.87 -31.78
N ALA A 189 -9.68 -7.44 -32.72
CA ALA A 189 -9.81 -7.13 -34.14
C ALA A 189 -11.20 -7.50 -34.68
N GLU A 190 -11.73 -8.67 -34.32
CA GLU A 190 -13.05 -9.15 -34.75
C GLU A 190 -14.18 -8.20 -34.32
N VAL A 191 -14.14 -7.73 -33.06
CA VAL A 191 -15.12 -6.76 -32.54
C VAL A 191 -15.08 -5.46 -33.35
N ILE A 192 -13.89 -4.91 -33.60
CA ILE A 192 -13.74 -3.65 -34.32
C ILE A 192 -14.16 -3.80 -35.79
N VAL A 193 -13.74 -4.89 -36.46
CA VAL A 193 -14.13 -5.19 -37.85
C VAL A 193 -15.65 -5.37 -37.97
N GLY A 194 -16.30 -5.95 -36.97
CA GLY A 194 -17.76 -6.07 -36.91
C GLY A 194 -18.48 -4.72 -36.94
N GLU A 195 -17.88 -3.68 -36.34
CA GLU A 195 -18.46 -2.33 -36.26
C GLU A 195 -18.13 -1.46 -37.48
N VAL A 196 -16.90 -1.53 -38.01
CA VAL A 196 -16.43 -0.63 -39.09
C VAL A 196 -16.42 -1.27 -40.48
N GLY A 197 -16.62 -2.58 -40.57
CA GLY A 197 -16.63 -3.38 -41.80
C GLY A 197 -15.24 -3.85 -42.27
N GLU A 198 -15.24 -4.84 -43.16
CA GLU A 198 -14.03 -5.60 -43.57
C GLU A 198 -13.00 -4.83 -44.39
N THR A 199 -13.27 -3.57 -44.77
CA THR A 199 -12.40 -2.81 -45.68
C THR A 199 -11.02 -2.56 -45.06
N LEU A 200 -10.95 -2.38 -43.74
CA LEU A 200 -9.74 -2.07 -42.99
C LEU A 200 -9.25 -3.25 -42.14
N ALA A 201 -9.71 -4.48 -42.41
CA ALA A 201 -9.48 -5.63 -41.53
C ALA A 201 -7.98 -5.93 -41.29
N GLN A 202 -7.13 -5.71 -42.30
CA GLN A 202 -5.69 -5.93 -42.15
C GLN A 202 -5.01 -4.86 -41.28
N GLU A 203 -5.43 -3.59 -41.41
CA GLU A 203 -4.91 -2.54 -40.54
C GLU A 203 -5.39 -2.77 -39.10
N ILE A 204 -6.67 -3.09 -38.90
CA ILE A 204 -7.24 -3.36 -37.57
C ILE A 204 -6.55 -4.54 -36.88
N ASP A 205 -6.24 -5.63 -37.60
CA ASP A 205 -5.50 -6.76 -37.03
C ASP A 205 -4.09 -6.36 -36.54
N ALA A 206 -3.37 -5.55 -37.33
CA ALA A 206 -2.04 -5.06 -36.94
C ALA A 206 -2.12 -4.14 -35.72
N GLU A 207 -3.04 -3.17 -35.74
CA GLU A 207 -3.24 -2.21 -34.63
C GLU A 207 -3.76 -2.89 -33.36
N SER A 208 -4.57 -3.96 -33.48
CA SER A 208 -5.06 -4.71 -32.31
C SER A 208 -3.93 -5.47 -31.61
N LYS A 209 -2.97 -6.01 -32.37
CA LYS A 209 -1.76 -6.64 -31.80
C LYS A 209 -0.91 -5.62 -31.06
N GLU A 210 -0.69 -4.46 -31.66
CA GLU A 210 0.06 -3.37 -31.04
C GLU A 210 -0.66 -2.82 -29.79
N PHE A 211 -1.98 -2.70 -29.82
CA PHE A 211 -2.79 -2.32 -28.66
C PHE A 211 -2.62 -3.29 -27.48
N VAL A 212 -2.68 -4.61 -27.75
CA VAL A 212 -2.47 -5.63 -26.71
C VAL A 212 -1.05 -5.59 -26.17
N ASP A 213 -0.03 -5.38 -27.02
CA ASP A 213 1.35 -5.19 -26.59
C ASP A 213 1.50 -3.98 -25.66
N ASN A 214 0.96 -2.83 -26.07
CA ASN A 214 1.01 -1.62 -25.27
C ASN A 214 0.28 -1.77 -23.92
N LEU A 215 -0.83 -2.51 -23.88
CA LEU A 215 -1.53 -2.82 -22.64
C LEU A 215 -0.70 -3.73 -21.73
N ILE A 216 -0.05 -4.76 -22.29
CA ILE A 216 0.86 -5.65 -21.54
C ILE A 216 2.01 -4.85 -20.93
N ASP A 217 2.63 -3.96 -21.71
CA ASP A 217 3.75 -3.12 -21.25
C ASP A 217 3.29 -2.11 -20.18
N SER A 218 2.13 -1.48 -20.38
CA SER A 218 1.53 -0.56 -19.42
C SER A 218 1.21 -1.23 -18.09
N LEU A 219 0.64 -2.44 -18.11
CA LEU A 219 0.35 -3.21 -16.89
C LEU A 219 1.61 -3.78 -16.24
N GLY A 220 2.67 -4.01 -17.02
CA GLY A 220 3.94 -4.56 -16.56
C GLY A 220 4.90 -3.51 -15.98
N THR A 221 4.71 -2.24 -16.32
CA THR A 221 5.52 -1.14 -15.78
C THR A 221 4.89 -0.64 -14.47
N ASP A 222 5.59 -0.82 -13.34
CA ASP A 222 5.13 -0.41 -11.99
C ASP A 222 5.11 1.13 -11.78
N ARG A 223 4.96 1.92 -12.85
CA ARG A 223 4.99 3.39 -12.87
C ARG A 223 3.81 4.07 -12.17
N GLU A 224 2.84 3.33 -11.65
CA GLU A 224 1.60 3.88 -11.08
C GLU A 224 1.42 3.61 -9.57
N ALA A 225 2.49 3.30 -8.84
CA ALA A 225 2.44 3.28 -7.38
C ALA A 225 3.10 4.52 -6.72
N ASP A 226 3.54 5.48 -7.53
CA ASP A 226 4.13 6.76 -7.09
C ASP A 226 3.26 8.00 -7.38
N VAL A 227 2.05 7.84 -7.93
CA VAL A 227 1.11 8.96 -7.93
C VAL A 227 0.47 9.04 -6.54
N HIS A 228 0.92 10.06 -5.80
CA HIS A 228 0.27 10.68 -4.64
C HIS A 228 0.68 10.28 -3.20
N LEU A 229 1.98 10.31 -2.85
CA LEU A 229 2.40 10.37 -1.44
C LEU A 229 3.50 11.42 -1.10
N THR A 230 3.73 12.42 -1.97
CA THR A 230 4.66 13.55 -1.73
C THR A 230 3.91 14.86 -1.47
N GLY A 231 3.28 14.96 -0.31
CA GLY A 231 2.72 16.21 0.22
C GLY A 231 3.36 16.58 1.55
N THR A 232 4.67 16.78 1.58
CA THR A 232 5.36 17.37 2.75
C THR A 232 5.20 18.88 2.71
N ALA A 233 4.23 19.42 3.44
CA ALA A 233 4.16 20.84 3.76
C ALA A 233 4.68 21.05 5.19
N THR A 234 5.91 21.56 5.28
CA THR A 234 6.47 22.18 6.47
C THR A 234 5.57 23.31 6.97
N GLU A 235 5.07 23.18 8.20
CA GLU A 235 4.44 24.28 8.95
C GLU A 235 5.51 25.32 9.35
N GLU A 236 5.36 26.56 8.86
CA GLU A 236 5.78 27.74 9.63
C GLU A 236 4.54 28.60 9.96
N PRO A 237 4.46 29.17 11.18
CA PRO A 237 3.21 29.75 11.69
C PRO A 237 3.20 31.27 11.57
N VAL A 238 2.22 31.87 10.87
CA VAL A 238 1.87 33.29 11.06
C VAL A 238 0.45 33.61 10.53
N PRO A 239 -0.20 34.71 10.95
CA PRO A 239 -1.12 34.83 12.07
C PRO A 239 -2.58 35.10 11.62
N GLU A 240 -3.56 34.98 12.53
CA GLU A 240 -4.93 35.49 12.30
C GLU A 240 -4.92 36.99 11.92
N PRO A 241 -5.77 37.38 10.95
CA PRO A 241 -6.75 38.40 11.30
C PRO A 241 -8.13 38.26 10.62
N GLU A 242 -9.14 38.46 11.46
CA GLU A 242 -10.44 39.12 11.27
C GLU A 242 -11.04 39.31 9.85
N ASN A 243 -12.22 38.71 9.70
CA ASN A 243 -13.26 38.87 8.67
C ASN A 243 -13.63 40.36 8.40
N PRO A 244 -13.94 40.77 7.15
CA PRO A 244 -15.32 40.65 6.70
C PRO A 244 -15.51 40.31 5.20
N ALA A 245 -16.33 39.30 4.96
CA ALA A 245 -17.33 39.15 3.90
C ALA A 245 -16.93 39.56 2.47
N ASN A 246 -16.62 38.55 1.65
CA ASN A 246 -16.97 38.57 0.23
C ASN A 246 -17.19 37.13 -0.24
N GLU A 247 -18.30 36.91 -0.96
CA GLU A 247 -18.66 35.64 -1.59
C GLU A 247 -17.54 35.20 -2.55
N SER A 248 -16.84 34.12 -2.17
CA SER A 248 -15.97 33.31 -3.04
C SER A 248 -16.39 31.87 -2.83
N GLU A 249 -16.57 31.13 -3.92
CA GLU A 249 -16.83 29.69 -3.90
C GLU A 249 -15.75 29.03 -3.04
N GLU A 250 -16.12 28.63 -1.82
CA GLU A 250 -15.25 27.92 -0.89
C GLU A 250 -15.05 26.51 -1.46
N GLU A 251 -13.78 26.08 -1.53
CA GLU A 251 -13.41 24.74 -1.92
C GLU A 251 -13.88 23.78 -0.79
N GLU A 252 -15.14 23.33 -0.88
CA GLU A 252 -15.77 22.49 0.14
C GLU A 252 -15.67 20.99 -0.19
N TYR A 253 -15.57 20.15 0.84
CA TYR A 253 -15.71 18.70 0.77
C TYR A 253 -17.19 18.32 0.78
N VAL A 254 -17.68 17.71 -0.30
CA VAL A 254 -19.08 17.30 -0.45
C VAL A 254 -19.24 15.78 -0.53
N ILE A 255 -20.06 15.19 0.34
CA ILE A 255 -20.47 13.77 0.29
C ILE A 255 -21.98 13.69 0.12
N THR A 256 -22.45 12.95 -0.88
CA THR A 256 -23.86 12.71 -1.11
C THR A 256 -24.20 11.22 -0.98
N LEU A 257 -25.23 10.92 -0.20
CA LEU A 257 -25.74 9.56 0.02
C LEU A 257 -27.02 9.31 -0.80
N TYR A 258 -27.14 8.11 -1.35
CA TYR A 258 -28.30 7.67 -2.12
C TYR A 258 -28.83 6.32 -1.66
N GLU A 259 -30.15 6.13 -1.73
CA GLU A 259 -30.84 4.85 -1.56
C GLU A 259 -31.68 4.58 -2.82
N ASP A 260 -31.40 3.50 -3.55
CA ASP A 260 -32.08 3.16 -4.82
C ASP A 260 -32.16 4.34 -5.82
N ARG A 261 -31.06 5.12 -5.93
CA ARG A 261 -30.92 6.34 -6.74
C ARG A 261 -31.74 7.55 -6.26
N ASN A 262 -32.36 7.48 -5.09
CA ASN A 262 -33.00 8.63 -4.46
C ASN A 262 -31.99 9.30 -3.51
N LEU A 263 -31.89 10.62 -3.59
CA LEU A 263 -31.07 11.41 -2.68
C LEU A 263 -31.56 11.22 -1.23
N VAL A 264 -30.67 10.78 -0.36
CA VAL A 264 -30.91 10.68 1.09
C VAL A 264 -30.48 11.98 1.77
N GLN A 265 -29.19 12.31 1.68
CA GLN A 265 -28.63 13.50 2.31
C GLN A 265 -27.32 13.91 1.63
N THR A 266 -27.06 15.21 1.61
CA THR A 266 -25.77 15.79 1.20
C THR A 266 -25.11 16.44 2.42
N PHE A 267 -23.82 16.18 2.58
CA PHE A 267 -22.96 16.72 3.62
C PHE A 267 -21.89 17.58 2.98
N THR A 268 -21.64 18.74 3.58
CA THR A 268 -20.70 19.72 3.06
C THR A 268 -19.90 20.29 4.22
N GLY A 269 -18.60 20.49 4.03
CA GLY A 269 -17.76 21.15 5.02
C GLY A 269 -16.33 21.38 4.55
N GLU A 270 -15.59 22.19 5.30
CA GLU A 270 -14.21 22.59 4.97
C GLU A 270 -13.16 21.52 5.33
N SER A 271 -13.57 20.44 6.00
CA SER A 271 -12.68 19.42 6.56
C SER A 271 -13.19 18.02 6.28
N GLN A 272 -12.34 17.20 5.65
CA GLN A 272 -12.64 15.79 5.37
C GLN A 272 -13.03 15.01 6.63
N ALA A 273 -12.42 15.33 7.77
CA ALA A 273 -12.67 14.63 9.03
C ALA A 273 -14.08 14.95 9.56
N ASP A 274 -14.52 16.19 9.40
CA ASP A 274 -15.84 16.62 9.86
C ASP A 274 -16.94 16.04 8.99
N VAL A 275 -16.80 16.15 7.66
CA VAL A 275 -17.78 15.62 6.70
C VAL A 275 -17.86 14.10 6.78
N MET A 276 -16.72 13.39 6.93
CA MET A 276 -16.72 11.95 7.22
C MET A 276 -17.44 11.67 8.54
N GLY A 277 -17.14 12.44 9.59
CA GLY A 277 -17.78 12.30 10.89
C GLY A 277 -19.29 12.42 10.81
N ASP A 278 -19.81 13.44 10.10
CA ASP A 278 -21.24 13.68 9.94
C ASP A 278 -21.95 12.53 9.24
N VAL A 279 -21.33 12.00 8.18
CA VAL A 279 -21.86 10.84 7.48
C VAL A 279 -21.94 9.64 8.42
N VAL A 280 -20.84 9.31 9.11
CA VAL A 280 -20.83 8.15 10.03
C VAL A 280 -21.82 8.35 11.18
N ASP A 281 -21.99 9.57 11.67
CA ASP A 281 -22.97 9.89 12.70
C ASP A 281 -24.41 9.62 12.23
N LEU A 282 -24.77 10.06 11.02
CA LEU A 282 -26.08 9.76 10.41
C LEU A 282 -26.29 8.25 10.29
N LEU A 283 -25.29 7.51 9.81
CA LEU A 283 -25.41 6.07 9.62
C LEU A 283 -25.66 5.33 10.96
N ILE A 284 -25.06 5.79 12.05
CA ILE A 284 -25.32 5.26 13.39
C ILE A 284 -26.73 5.61 13.85
N GLN A 285 -27.15 6.87 13.70
CA GLN A 285 -28.42 7.38 14.22
C GLN A 285 -29.65 6.85 13.48
N GLU A 286 -29.57 6.76 12.15
CA GLU A 286 -30.75 6.53 11.30
C GLU A 286 -30.72 5.21 10.54
N PHE A 287 -29.54 4.63 10.30
CA PHE A 287 -29.38 3.45 9.43
C PHE A 287 -28.88 2.19 10.16
N GLY A 288 -28.67 2.27 11.48
CA GLY A 288 -28.33 1.10 12.28
C GLY A 288 -26.93 0.54 12.00
N LEU A 289 -25.97 1.38 11.61
CA LEU A 289 -24.59 0.96 11.27
C LEU A 289 -23.97 0.03 12.33
N LEU A 290 -24.27 0.24 13.62
CA LEU A 290 -23.73 -0.57 14.69
C LEU A 290 -24.18 -2.04 14.64
N ASP A 291 -25.37 -2.30 14.12
CA ASP A 291 -25.96 -3.65 14.03
C ASP A 291 -25.28 -4.49 12.93
N GLU A 292 -24.59 -3.84 11.98
CA GLU A 292 -23.85 -4.48 10.89
C GLU A 292 -22.46 -4.98 11.31
N PHE A 293 -21.94 -4.54 12.45
CA PHE A 293 -20.64 -5.01 12.95
C PHE A 293 -20.75 -6.39 13.61
N GLU A 294 -19.97 -7.37 13.14
CA GLU A 294 -19.83 -8.67 13.83
C GLU A 294 -19.23 -8.54 15.23
N SER A 295 -18.42 -7.50 15.47
CA SER A 295 -17.83 -7.19 16.77
C SER A 295 -17.56 -5.68 16.92
N PHE A 296 -17.71 -5.17 18.15
CA PHE A 296 -17.46 -3.78 18.51
C PHE A 296 -16.45 -3.71 19.68
N PRO A 297 -15.44 -2.82 19.65
CA PRO A 297 -15.16 -1.77 18.66
C PRO A 297 -14.82 -2.32 17.27
N TYR A 298 -15.05 -1.52 16.24
CA TYR A 298 -14.72 -1.92 14.87
C TYR A 298 -13.24 -1.70 14.59
N VAL A 299 -12.51 -2.81 14.39
CA VAL A 299 -11.04 -2.85 14.27
C VAL A 299 -10.64 -3.62 13.00
N PRO A 300 -10.45 -2.95 11.87
CA PRO A 300 -9.90 -3.60 10.68
C PRO A 300 -8.40 -3.91 10.92
N GLY A 301 -8.01 -5.18 10.81
CA GLY A 301 -6.60 -5.59 10.89
C GLY A 301 -6.00 -5.65 12.31
N GLU A 302 -6.82 -5.82 13.34
CA GLU A 302 -6.47 -6.09 14.74
C GLU A 302 -5.82 -4.94 15.56
N LYS A 303 -5.37 -3.83 14.93
CA LYS A 303 -4.60 -2.78 15.64
C LYS A 303 -5.36 -1.51 15.98
N ASN A 304 -5.93 -0.82 14.99
CA ASN A 304 -6.56 0.48 15.21
C ASN A 304 -8.09 0.35 15.15
N ALA A 305 -8.76 0.65 16.25
CA ALA A 305 -10.20 0.87 16.20
C ALA A 305 -10.50 2.09 15.31
N ILE A 306 -11.35 1.89 14.30
CA ILE A 306 -11.90 2.98 13.50
C ILE A 306 -13.11 3.57 14.20
N LEU A 307 -13.95 2.74 14.81
CA LEU A 307 -15.10 3.18 15.60
C LEU A 307 -15.09 2.47 16.97
N ASN A 308 -15.22 3.24 18.04
CA ASN A 308 -15.16 2.73 19.41
C ASN A 308 -16.08 3.51 20.36
N SER A 309 -16.44 2.94 21.51
CA SER A 309 -17.13 3.60 22.62
C SER A 309 -16.18 4.35 23.57
N GLU A 310 -14.88 4.24 23.33
CA GLU A 310 -13.83 5.00 24.03
C GLU A 310 -12.82 5.54 23.02
N PRO A 311 -12.20 6.71 23.25
CA PRO A 311 -11.21 7.29 22.35
C PRO A 311 -9.84 6.59 22.49
N ARG A 312 -9.83 5.25 22.45
CA ARG A 312 -8.66 4.39 22.56
C ARG A 312 -8.69 3.30 21.50
N HIS A 313 -7.52 2.84 21.08
CA HIS A 313 -7.40 1.63 20.26
C HIS A 313 -7.42 0.39 21.17
N PRO A 314 -7.68 -0.83 20.63
CA PRO A 314 -7.63 -2.08 21.39
C PRO A 314 -6.29 -2.33 22.08
N SER A 315 -5.20 -1.74 21.57
CA SER A 315 -3.87 -1.73 22.19
C SER A 315 -3.81 -0.96 23.53
N GLY A 316 -4.81 -0.13 23.82
CA GLY A 316 -4.88 0.77 24.98
C GLY A 316 -4.34 2.18 24.71
N GLU A 317 -3.72 2.42 23.55
CA GLU A 317 -3.29 3.75 23.11
C GLU A 317 -4.49 4.67 22.88
N GLU A 318 -4.32 5.97 23.11
CA GLU A 318 -5.35 6.97 22.78
C GLU A 318 -5.41 7.19 21.28
N MET A 319 -6.62 7.39 20.77
CA MET A 319 -6.82 7.83 19.39
C MET A 319 -6.19 9.22 19.21
N ARG A 320 -5.18 9.34 18.35
CA ARG A 320 -4.42 10.60 18.19
C ARG A 320 -5.26 11.73 17.59
N LEU A 321 -6.11 11.43 16.62
CA LEU A 321 -7.15 12.32 16.11
C LEU A 321 -8.45 11.53 15.97
N TYR A 322 -9.47 11.96 16.70
CA TYR A 322 -10.78 11.37 16.66
C TYR A 322 -11.86 12.44 16.61
N ARG A 323 -13.05 12.03 16.17
CA ARG A 323 -14.28 12.80 16.20
C ARG A 323 -15.24 12.13 17.17
N GLU A 324 -15.76 12.88 18.13
CA GLU A 324 -16.84 12.39 19.00
C GLU A 324 -18.14 12.42 18.19
N LEU A 325 -18.79 11.27 18.13
CA LEU A 325 -20.08 11.07 17.47
C LEU A 325 -21.19 11.11 18.51
N SER A 326 -22.43 11.17 18.03
CA SER A 326 -23.62 11.03 18.86
C SER A 326 -23.61 9.69 19.60
N ASP A 327 -24.30 9.63 20.74
CA ASP A 327 -24.37 8.46 21.63
C ASP A 327 -23.04 7.98 22.26
N GLY A 328 -22.01 8.83 22.26
CA GLY A 328 -20.75 8.57 22.98
C GLY A 328 -19.80 7.63 22.25
N TYR A 329 -19.89 7.57 20.92
CA TYR A 329 -18.93 6.86 20.09
C TYR A 329 -17.82 7.80 19.58
N TYR A 330 -16.69 7.22 19.22
CA TYR A 330 -15.49 7.92 18.78
C TYR A 330 -15.02 7.33 17.46
N LEU A 331 -14.93 8.19 16.44
CA LEU A 331 -14.44 7.86 15.11
C LEU A 331 -12.99 8.28 14.98
N TYR A 332 -12.12 7.35 14.63
CA TYR A 332 -10.73 7.66 14.31
C TYR A 332 -10.62 8.31 12.92
N VAL A 333 -10.16 9.56 12.87
CA VAL A 333 -10.12 10.39 11.65
C VAL A 333 -8.71 10.76 11.19
N ALA A 334 -7.67 10.31 11.90
CA ALA A 334 -6.26 10.36 11.47
C ALA A 334 -6.00 9.36 10.33
N LEU A 335 -6.68 9.58 9.21
CA LEU A 335 -6.69 8.76 8.01
C LEU A 335 -6.40 9.66 6.80
N ASN A 336 -5.73 9.14 5.77
CA ASN A 336 -5.62 9.85 4.50
C ASN A 336 -6.99 9.92 3.78
N GLN A 337 -7.14 10.83 2.81
CA GLN A 337 -8.40 11.06 2.08
C GLN A 337 -8.98 9.77 1.47
N VAL A 338 -8.11 8.93 0.90
CA VAL A 338 -8.49 7.63 0.32
C VAL A 338 -9.11 6.70 1.37
N SER A 339 -8.49 6.61 2.55
CA SER A 339 -9.01 5.80 3.65
C SER A 339 -10.33 6.36 4.18
N LYS A 340 -10.47 7.68 4.29
CA LYS A 340 -11.74 8.31 4.68
C LYS A 340 -12.86 7.95 3.69
N LYS A 341 -12.63 8.14 2.38
CA LYS A 341 -13.56 7.73 1.32
C LYS A 341 -13.95 6.26 1.44
N ARG A 342 -12.95 5.37 1.55
CA ARG A 342 -13.17 3.91 1.67
C ARG A 342 -14.03 3.54 2.87
N TYR A 343 -13.82 4.16 4.04
CA TYR A 343 -14.63 3.86 5.22
C TYR A 343 -16.04 4.44 5.11
N VAL A 344 -16.19 5.63 4.54
CA VAL A 344 -17.52 6.19 4.23
C VAL A 344 -18.28 5.28 3.27
N GLU A 345 -17.67 4.87 2.15
CA GLU A 345 -18.26 3.94 1.19
C GLU A 345 -18.62 2.59 1.83
N ARG A 346 -17.71 2.03 2.64
CA ARG A 346 -17.93 0.75 3.30
C ARG A 346 -19.09 0.81 4.29
N PHE A 347 -19.10 1.79 5.19
CA PHE A 347 -20.13 1.92 6.20
C PHE A 347 -21.49 2.23 5.58
N SER A 348 -21.52 3.11 4.57
CA SER A 348 -22.74 3.41 3.82
C SER A 348 -23.25 2.17 3.07
N GLY A 349 -22.35 1.41 2.44
CA GLY A 349 -22.69 0.18 1.71
C GLY A 349 -23.27 -0.92 2.60
N TRP A 350 -22.79 -1.06 3.84
CA TRP A 350 -23.42 -1.97 4.82
C TRP A 350 -24.84 -1.53 5.20
N CYS A 351 -25.09 -0.23 5.21
CA CYS A 351 -26.41 0.35 5.41
C CYS A 351 -27.28 0.36 4.13
N GLY A 352 -26.81 -0.22 3.03
CA GLY A 352 -27.54 -0.25 1.75
C GLY A 352 -27.54 1.06 0.97
N LEU A 353 -26.62 1.97 1.27
CA LEU A 353 -26.51 3.29 0.64
C LEU A 353 -25.33 3.36 -0.34
N ASP A 354 -25.54 4.06 -1.45
CA ASP A 354 -24.50 4.47 -2.39
C ASP A 354 -23.93 5.84 -2.01
N VAL A 355 -22.66 6.09 -2.33
CA VAL A 355 -21.94 7.33 -1.97
C VAL A 355 -21.35 7.99 -3.21
N GLU A 356 -21.50 9.31 -3.31
CA GLU A 356 -20.84 10.16 -4.29
C GLU A 356 -20.01 11.23 -3.58
N PHE A 357 -18.82 11.53 -4.10
CA PHE A 357 -17.90 12.51 -3.55
C PHE A 357 -17.66 13.63 -4.57
N GLU A 358 -17.84 14.88 -4.16
CA GLU A 358 -17.69 16.08 -5.00
C GLU A 358 -16.82 17.15 -4.31
N GLY A 359 -16.53 18.26 -5.00
CA GLY A 359 -15.70 19.34 -4.46
C GLY A 359 -14.24 18.92 -4.27
N GLU A 360 -13.61 19.30 -3.16
CA GLU A 360 -12.20 18.94 -2.86
C GLU A 360 -11.96 17.44 -2.67
N TRP A 361 -13.02 16.63 -2.66
CA TRP A 361 -12.84 15.19 -2.75
C TRP A 361 -12.28 14.76 -4.11
N VAL A 362 -12.45 15.55 -5.16
CA VAL A 362 -12.09 15.21 -6.54
C VAL A 362 -10.96 16.15 -6.98
N GLU A 363 -9.83 15.59 -7.41
CA GLU A 363 -8.73 16.42 -7.93
C GLU A 363 -9.22 17.22 -9.15
N PRO A 364 -8.84 18.51 -9.29
CA PRO A 364 -9.18 19.28 -10.48
C PRO A 364 -8.56 18.62 -11.71
N ASN A 365 -9.41 18.33 -12.71
CA ASN A 365 -9.06 17.70 -13.99
C ASN A 365 -7.93 18.41 -14.75
#